data_AF-A0A969L7M3-F1
#
_entry.id   AF-A0A969L7M3-F1
#
_cell.length_a   1.000
_cell.length_b   1.000
_cell.length_c   1.000
_cell.angle_alpha   90.00
_cell.angle_beta   90.00
_cell.angle_gamma   90.00
#
_symmetry.space_group_name_H-M   'P 1'
#
loop_
_entity.id
_entity.type
_entity.pdbx_description
1 polymer ?
#
loop_
_entity_poly.entity_id
_entity_poly.type
_entity_poly.pdbx_seq_one_letter_code
_entity_poly.pdbx_strand_id
1 'polypeptide(L)'
;MNQSRRDFLRTSGAVGLGFMGLYNFVSCSSATNTRSTRISSDTGYGSLIKDPQGILNLPPGFSYQIISKQGQLMSDGLLIPGKADGMATFPLDNNRLILIRNHEIVPTDLSESPFGVNNELLSKLSRDLLYDYGRVKPPDWEAQPL
;
A
#
# COMPACT_ATOMS: atom_id res chain seq x y z
N MET A 1 16.35 -52.60 -18.62
CA MET A 1 16.00 -52.38 -17.19
C MET A 1 14.75 -53.19 -16.89
N ASN A 2 14.86 -54.30 -16.16
CA ASN A 2 13.68 -55.10 -15.77
C ASN A 2 13.02 -54.42 -14.57
N GLN A 3 11.98 -53.62 -14.82
CA GLN A 3 11.14 -53.07 -13.76
C GLN A 3 10.34 -54.22 -13.15
N SER A 4 10.63 -54.58 -11.90
CA SER A 4 9.85 -55.62 -11.22
C SER A 4 8.46 -55.11 -10.87
N ARG A 5 7.49 -56.01 -10.71
CA ARG A 5 6.14 -55.65 -10.19
C ARG A 5 6.22 -54.84 -8.89
N ARG A 6 7.25 -55.10 -8.07
CA ARG A 6 7.51 -54.39 -6.82
C ARG A 6 7.98 -52.95 -7.05
N ASP A 7 8.81 -52.71 -8.05
CA ASP A 7 9.29 -51.37 -8.40
C ASP A 7 8.17 -50.52 -9.00
N PHE A 8 7.31 -51.14 -9.81
CA PHE A 8 6.11 -50.48 -10.34
C PHE A 8 5.14 -50.06 -9.22
N LEU A 9 4.88 -50.95 -8.24
CA LEU A 9 4.01 -50.64 -7.11
C LEU A 9 4.60 -49.56 -6.19
N ARG A 10 5.92 -49.58 -5.95
CA ARG A 10 6.60 -48.55 -5.16
C ARG A 10 6.56 -47.19 -5.83
N THR A 11 6.87 -47.15 -7.12
CA THR A 11 6.93 -45.90 -7.89
C THR A 11 5.53 -45.30 -8.05
N SER A 12 4.54 -46.11 -8.46
CA SER A 12 3.15 -45.67 -8.60
C SER A 12 2.55 -45.23 -7.27
N GLY A 13 2.88 -45.93 -6.17
CA GLY A 13 2.45 -45.56 -4.82
C GLY A 13 3.03 -44.22 -4.37
N ALA A 14 4.33 -44.01 -4.55
CA ALA A 14 4.99 -42.74 -4.20
C ALA A 14 4.43 -41.55 -5.00
N VAL A 15 4.23 -41.73 -6.31
CA VAL A 15 3.63 -40.71 -7.18
C VAL A 15 2.19 -40.42 -6.76
N GLY A 16 1.37 -41.44 -6.50
CA GLY A 16 -0.01 -41.27 -6.05
C GLY A 16 -0.12 -40.51 -4.72
N LEU A 17 0.74 -40.82 -3.74
CA LEU A 17 0.80 -40.08 -2.48
C LEU A 17 1.23 -38.62 -2.68
N GLY A 18 2.18 -38.36 -3.57
CA GLY A 18 2.62 -37.00 -3.93
C GLY A 18 1.49 -36.17 -4.53
N PHE A 19 0.76 -36.72 -5.50
CA PHE A 19 -0.41 -36.03 -6.09
C PHE A 19 -1.56 -35.85 -5.11
N MET A 20 -1.79 -36.81 -4.20
CA MET A 20 -2.81 -36.68 -3.16
C MET A 20 -2.44 -35.60 -2.13
N GLY A 21 -1.16 -35.47 -1.79
CA GLY A 21 -0.63 -34.39 -0.96
C GLY A 21 -0.78 -33.02 -1.64
N LEU A 22 -0.42 -32.91 -2.92
CA LEU A 22 -0.62 -31.69 -3.70
C LEU A 22 -2.11 -31.34 -3.85
N TYR A 23 -2.98 -32.32 -4.08
CA TYR A 23 -4.42 -32.11 -4.14
C TYR A 23 -4.97 -31.56 -2.82
N ASN A 24 -4.53 -32.09 -1.68
CA ASN A 24 -4.89 -31.53 -0.36
C ASN A 24 -4.34 -30.12 -0.17
N PHE A 25 -3.10 -29.86 -0.59
CA PHE A 25 -2.50 -28.53 -0.50
C PHE A 25 -3.25 -27.49 -1.34
N VAL A 26 -3.57 -27.80 -2.60
CA VAL A 26 -4.30 -26.91 -3.52
C VAL A 26 -5.77 -26.78 -3.13
N SER A 27 -6.41 -27.87 -2.68
CA SER A 27 -7.82 -27.85 -2.24
C SER A 27 -8.00 -27.15 -0.89
N CYS A 28 -6.97 -27.12 -0.04
CA CYS A 28 -6.98 -26.33 1.19
C CYS A 28 -7.01 -24.81 0.92
N SER A 29 -6.50 -24.37 -0.24
CA SER A 29 -6.66 -22.97 -0.70
C SER A 29 -8.12 -22.62 -1.03
N SER A 30 -8.93 -23.61 -1.42
CA SER A 30 -10.39 -23.46 -1.60
C SER A 30 -11.19 -23.68 -0.33
N ALA A 31 -10.57 -24.29 0.69
CA ALA A 31 -11.09 -24.40 2.05
C ALA A 31 -10.51 -23.31 2.97
N THR A 32 -10.30 -22.10 2.43
CA THR A 32 -10.71 -20.92 3.17
C THR A 32 -12.23 -21.00 3.34
N ASN A 33 -12.62 -21.89 4.25
CA ASN A 33 -13.79 -21.74 5.06
C ASN A 33 -13.58 -20.38 5.69
N THR A 34 -14.09 -19.36 5.01
CA THR A 34 -14.57 -18.17 5.65
C THR A 34 -15.58 -18.69 6.69
N ARG A 35 -15.04 -19.10 7.85
CA ARG A 35 -15.44 -18.46 9.09
C ARG A 35 -15.18 -16.96 8.90
N SER A 36 -15.97 -16.35 8.01
CA SER A 36 -16.88 -15.31 8.43
C SER A 36 -17.51 -15.89 9.69
N THR A 37 -16.84 -15.69 10.82
CA THR A 37 -17.52 -15.10 11.95
C THR A 37 -18.41 -14.08 11.28
N ARG A 38 -19.69 -14.42 11.08
CA ARG A 38 -20.70 -13.42 10.80
C ARG A 38 -20.52 -12.54 12.01
N ILE A 39 -19.73 -11.48 11.86
CA ILE A 39 -19.73 -10.36 12.77
C ILE A 39 -21.20 -10.04 12.73
N SER A 40 -21.92 -10.43 13.78
CA SER A 40 -23.29 -10.05 13.95
C SER A 40 -23.29 -8.58 13.59
N SER A 41 -24.15 -8.15 12.66
CA SER A 41 -24.23 -6.74 12.27
C SER A 41 -24.48 -5.82 13.48
N ASP A 42 -24.75 -6.40 14.65
CA ASP A 42 -24.79 -5.82 15.99
C ASP A 42 -23.44 -5.37 16.59
N THR A 43 -22.29 -5.90 16.17
CA THR A 43 -20.98 -5.47 16.67
C THR A 43 -20.24 -4.69 15.58
N GLY A 44 -20.65 -3.44 15.36
CA GLY A 44 -20.06 -2.53 14.38
C GLY A 44 -20.95 -1.31 14.12
N TYR A 45 -20.59 -0.49 13.14
CA TYR A 45 -21.36 0.71 12.77
C TYR A 45 -22.51 0.42 11.78
N GLY A 46 -22.85 -0.85 11.54
CA GLY A 46 -23.86 -1.26 10.56
C GLY A 46 -23.31 -1.46 9.14
N SER A 47 -24.21 -1.73 8.19
CA SER A 47 -23.87 -1.98 6.78
C SER A 47 -23.32 -0.73 6.09
N LEU A 48 -22.35 -0.90 5.18
CA LEU A 48 -21.82 0.21 4.39
C LEU A 48 -22.78 0.59 3.26
N ILE A 49 -22.98 1.89 3.07
CA ILE A 49 -23.69 2.46 1.93
C ILE A 49 -22.69 2.69 0.80
N LYS A 50 -23.02 2.24 -0.41
CA LYS A 50 -22.19 2.46 -1.60
C LYS A 50 -22.12 3.96 -1.89
N ASP A 51 -20.91 4.50 -1.89
CA ASP A 51 -20.63 5.87 -2.27
C ASP A 51 -20.84 6.06 -3.78
N PRO A 52 -21.70 6.99 -4.23
CA PRO A 52 -21.87 7.32 -5.64
C PRO A 52 -20.57 7.79 -6.31
N GLN A 53 -19.65 8.40 -5.55
CA GLN A 53 -18.35 8.85 -6.05
C GLN A 53 -17.29 7.75 -6.02
N GLY A 54 -17.57 6.62 -5.37
CA GLY A 54 -16.67 5.47 -5.27
C GLY A 54 -15.40 5.75 -4.47
N ILE A 55 -15.39 6.74 -3.56
CA ILE A 55 -14.23 7.10 -2.75
C ILE A 55 -14.22 6.29 -1.45
N LEU A 56 -15.28 6.37 -0.66
CA LEU A 56 -15.36 5.71 0.63
C LEU A 56 -16.79 5.33 0.99
N ASN A 57 -17.07 4.02 1.03
CA ASN A 57 -18.34 3.51 1.52
C ASN A 57 -18.39 3.66 3.04
N LEU A 58 -19.41 4.35 3.56
CA LEU A 58 -19.59 4.61 4.98
C LEU A 58 -20.92 4.04 5.48
N PRO A 59 -21.03 3.71 6.79
CA PRO A 59 -22.31 3.34 7.38
C PRO A 59 -23.31 4.52 7.43
N PRO A 60 -24.61 4.25 7.59
CA PRO A 60 -25.62 5.29 7.79
C PRO A 60 -25.24 6.26 8.92
N GLY A 61 -25.40 7.57 8.68
CA GLY A 61 -25.12 8.63 9.67
C GLY A 61 -23.67 9.14 9.68
N PHE A 62 -22.75 8.49 8.96
CA PHE A 62 -21.39 8.98 8.77
C PHE A 62 -21.26 9.82 7.49
N SER A 63 -20.31 10.75 7.49
CA SER A 63 -19.94 11.54 6.32
C SER A 63 -18.42 11.73 6.28
N TYR A 64 -17.90 12.03 5.09
CA TYR A 64 -16.49 12.38 4.90
C TYR A 64 -16.38 13.68 4.13
N GLN A 65 -15.22 14.32 4.25
CA GLN A 65 -14.81 15.44 3.41
C GLN A 65 -13.41 15.19 2.88
N ILE A 66 -13.22 15.40 1.57
CA ILE A 66 -11.88 15.41 0.97
C ILE A 66 -11.22 16.74 1.34
N ILE A 67 -10.19 16.68 2.18
CA ILE A 67 -9.42 17.86 2.59
C ILE A 67 -8.16 18.07 1.73
N SER A 68 -7.80 17.09 0.91
CA SER A 68 -6.58 17.10 0.11
C SER A 68 -6.63 16.08 -1.00
N LYS A 69 -6.21 16.46 -2.21
CA LYS A 69 -6.13 15.56 -3.35
C LYS A 69 -4.80 15.75 -4.07
N GLN A 70 -4.13 14.65 -4.37
CA GLN A 70 -2.89 14.63 -5.14
C GLN A 70 -2.98 15.51 -6.40
N GLY A 71 -1.89 16.21 -6.69
CA GLY A 71 -1.77 17.06 -7.87
C GLY A 71 -2.52 18.40 -7.79
N GLN A 72 -3.24 18.68 -6.71
CA GLN A 72 -3.75 20.04 -6.48
C GLN A 72 -2.61 20.97 -6.09
N LEU A 73 -2.72 22.23 -6.51
CA LEU A 73 -1.75 23.28 -6.15
C LEU A 73 -1.95 23.69 -4.68
N MET A 74 -0.86 23.67 -3.92
CA MET A 74 -0.80 24.19 -2.56
C MET A 74 -0.51 25.69 -2.56
N SER A 75 -0.70 26.33 -1.41
CA SER A 75 -0.48 27.78 -1.25
C SER A 75 0.98 28.23 -1.40
N ASP A 76 1.94 27.30 -1.26
CA ASP A 76 3.36 27.54 -1.53
C ASP A 76 3.72 27.43 -3.03
N GLY A 77 2.75 27.05 -3.87
CA GLY A 77 2.93 26.91 -5.31
C GLY A 77 3.54 25.57 -5.75
N LEU A 78 3.64 24.58 -4.85
CA LEU A 78 3.96 23.18 -5.13
C LEU A 78 2.68 22.32 -5.27
N LEU A 79 2.82 21.10 -5.76
CA LEU A 79 1.71 20.14 -5.86
C LEU A 79 1.60 19.31 -4.59
N ILE A 80 0.37 18.93 -4.22
CA ILE A 80 0.14 17.90 -3.20
C ILE A 80 0.72 16.57 -3.73
N PRO A 81 1.69 15.96 -3.03
CA PRO A 81 2.28 14.70 -3.49
C PRO A 81 1.28 13.54 -3.45
N GLY A 82 1.58 12.48 -4.20
CA GLY A 82 0.88 11.20 -4.09
C GLY A 82 1.34 10.39 -2.88
N LYS A 83 0.92 9.11 -2.81
CA LYS A 83 1.34 8.15 -1.76
C LYS A 83 1.27 8.70 -0.33
N ALA A 84 0.16 9.39 -0.01
CA ALA A 84 -0.09 9.88 1.34
C ALA A 84 -0.07 8.70 2.34
N ASP A 85 0.60 8.91 3.46
CA ASP A 85 0.82 7.90 4.50
C ASP A 85 0.51 8.50 5.89
N GLY A 86 1.26 8.13 6.93
CA GLY A 86 1.05 8.53 8.31
C GLY A 86 0.84 10.04 8.48
N MET A 87 -0.06 10.39 9.39
CA MET A 87 -0.43 11.76 9.68
C MET A 87 -0.63 11.98 11.16
N ALA A 88 -0.37 13.21 11.62
CA ALA A 88 -0.55 13.61 13.01
C ALA A 88 -1.15 15.02 13.08
N THR A 89 -2.01 15.24 14.07
CA THR A 89 -2.60 16.55 14.36
C THR A 89 -2.01 17.15 15.62
N PHE A 90 -1.78 18.46 15.58
CA PHE A 90 -1.29 19.24 16.71
C PHE A 90 -2.21 20.45 16.89
N PRO A 91 -2.55 20.84 18.13
CA PRO A 91 -3.33 22.05 18.36
C PRO A 91 -2.53 23.28 17.93
N LEU A 92 -3.17 24.21 17.21
CA LEU A 92 -2.61 25.53 16.90
C LEU A 92 -3.22 26.60 17.80
N ASP A 93 -4.55 26.61 17.89
CA ASP A 93 -5.36 27.46 18.77
C ASP A 93 -6.73 26.82 19.01
N ASN A 94 -7.65 27.54 19.66
CA ASN A 94 -8.97 27.02 20.06
C ASN A 94 -9.78 26.39 18.92
N ASN A 95 -9.59 26.85 17.67
CA ASN A 95 -10.43 26.44 16.55
C ASN A 95 -9.62 25.89 15.36
N ARG A 96 -8.29 25.77 15.49
CA ARG A 96 -7.41 25.32 14.41
C ARG A 96 -6.41 24.29 14.89
N LEU A 97 -6.06 23.40 13.97
CA LEU A 97 -5.04 22.39 14.15
C LEU A 97 -4.02 22.47 13.01
N ILE A 98 -2.80 22.06 13.30
CA ILE A 98 -1.78 21.73 12.31
C ILE A 98 -1.95 20.25 12.00
N LEU A 99 -2.08 19.91 10.72
CA LEU A 99 -2.05 18.53 10.24
C LEU A 99 -0.73 18.31 9.50
N ILE A 100 0.12 17.44 10.04
CA ILE A 100 1.35 16.99 9.40
C ILE A 100 1.07 15.65 8.71
N ARG A 101 1.51 15.49 7.46
CA ARG A 101 1.24 14.31 6.63
C ARG A 101 2.52 13.88 5.94
N ASN A 102 2.82 12.60 6.02
CA ASN A 102 3.90 11.99 5.27
C ASN A 102 3.42 11.55 3.88
N HIS A 103 4.36 11.46 2.96
CA HIS A 103 4.14 10.94 1.61
C HIS A 103 5.30 10.00 1.28
N GLU A 104 5.04 8.70 1.10
CA GLU A 104 6.06 7.66 0.83
C GLU A 104 6.46 7.64 -0.65
N ILE A 105 6.95 8.77 -1.14
CA ILE A 105 7.43 8.93 -2.51
C ILE A 105 8.90 8.54 -2.64
N VAL A 106 9.26 7.91 -3.76
CA VAL A 106 10.65 7.68 -4.17
C VAL A 106 11.03 8.60 -5.33
N PRO A 107 12.33 8.86 -5.58
CA PRO A 107 12.77 9.81 -6.62
C PRO A 107 12.26 9.51 -8.05
N THR A 108 11.86 8.26 -8.31
CA THR A 108 11.32 7.83 -9.61
C THR A 108 9.82 8.08 -9.77
N ASP A 109 9.08 8.47 -8.72
CA ASP A 109 7.63 8.71 -8.75
C ASP A 109 7.29 10.10 -9.33
N LEU A 110 7.75 10.39 -10.55
CA LEU A 110 7.68 11.74 -11.12
C LEU A 110 6.24 12.29 -11.24
N SER A 111 5.25 11.44 -11.54
CA SER A 111 3.83 11.85 -11.63
C SER A 111 3.18 12.15 -10.28
N GLU A 112 3.85 11.80 -9.19
CA GLU A 112 3.34 11.94 -7.83
C GLU A 112 4.21 12.89 -6.99
N SER A 113 5.25 13.46 -7.62
CA SER A 113 6.18 14.41 -7.04
C SER A 113 5.51 15.76 -6.75
N PRO A 114 5.87 16.45 -5.65
CA PRO A 114 5.46 17.84 -5.42
C PRO A 114 5.99 18.80 -6.49
N PHE A 115 7.01 18.39 -7.24
CA PHE A 115 7.75 19.25 -8.16
C PHE A 115 7.25 19.20 -9.62
N GLY A 116 6.24 18.37 -9.91
CA GLY A 116 5.79 18.09 -11.27
C GLY A 116 6.63 17.02 -11.97
N VAL A 117 6.14 16.55 -13.13
CA VAL A 117 6.68 15.37 -13.83
C VAL A 117 8.12 15.59 -14.30
N ASN A 118 8.50 16.84 -14.58
CA ASN A 118 9.83 17.22 -15.02
C ASN A 118 10.61 17.97 -13.93
N ASN A 119 10.15 17.91 -12.68
CA ASN A 119 10.66 18.72 -11.56
C ASN A 119 10.64 20.23 -11.84
N GLU A 120 9.72 20.72 -12.66
CA GLU A 120 9.61 22.12 -13.07
C GLU A 120 9.38 23.09 -11.89
N LEU A 121 8.78 22.61 -10.79
CA LEU A 121 8.53 23.41 -9.59
C LEU A 121 9.65 23.31 -8.55
N LEU A 122 10.67 22.46 -8.75
CA LEU A 122 11.78 22.29 -7.79
C LEU A 122 12.52 23.62 -7.54
N SER A 123 12.63 24.46 -8.57
CA SER A 123 13.27 25.78 -8.49
C SER A 123 12.55 26.76 -7.56
N LYS A 124 11.28 26.52 -7.21
CA LYS A 124 10.51 27.35 -6.28
C LYS A 124 10.85 27.07 -4.82
N LEU A 125 11.41 25.90 -4.52
CA LEU A 125 11.73 25.50 -3.16
C LEU A 125 13.14 25.99 -2.78
N SER A 126 13.26 26.63 -1.61
CA SER A 126 14.58 26.99 -1.08
C SER A 126 15.41 25.74 -0.81
N ARG A 127 16.69 25.78 -1.16
CA ARG A 127 17.62 24.65 -0.93
C ARG A 127 17.75 24.29 0.54
N ASP A 128 17.59 25.25 1.45
CA ASP A 128 17.71 25.02 2.89
C ASP A 128 16.55 24.19 3.47
N LEU A 129 15.46 24.03 2.71
CA LEU A 129 14.32 23.19 3.09
C LEU A 129 14.46 21.74 2.58
N LEU A 130 15.50 21.45 1.79
CA LEU A 130 15.76 20.13 1.24
C LEU A 130 16.84 19.44 2.08
N TYR A 131 16.49 18.31 2.68
CA TYR A 131 17.44 17.48 3.42
C TYR A 131 18.51 16.89 2.49
N ASP A 132 18.09 16.39 1.33
CA ASP A 132 18.96 15.91 0.26
C ASP A 132 18.44 16.43 -1.08
N TYR A 133 19.28 17.17 -1.80
CA TYR A 133 18.97 17.68 -3.14
C TYR A 133 19.20 16.62 -4.23
N GLY A 134 19.74 15.45 -3.85
CA GLY A 134 20.27 14.47 -4.78
C GLY A 134 21.62 14.91 -5.33
N ARG A 135 22.61 14.03 -5.30
CA ARG A 135 23.80 14.15 -6.15
C ARG A 135 23.53 13.44 -7.47
N VAL A 136 24.24 13.83 -8.53
CA VAL A 136 24.16 13.22 -9.88
C VAL A 136 24.49 11.72 -9.88
N LYS A 137 24.93 11.14 -8.76
CA LYS A 137 25.29 9.74 -8.61
C LYS A 137 24.38 9.06 -7.58
N PRO A 138 23.70 7.94 -7.91
CA PRO A 138 23.03 7.13 -6.90
C PRO A 138 24.04 6.67 -5.83
N PRO A 139 23.60 6.35 -4.61
CA PRO A 139 24.50 5.86 -3.57
C PRO A 139 25.19 4.59 -4.05
N ASP A 140 26.51 4.67 -4.22
CA ASP A 140 27.36 3.49 -4.34
C ASP A 140 27.29 2.79 -2.96
N TRP A 141 26.47 1.75 -2.82
CA TRP A 141 26.28 0.98 -1.58
C TRP A 141 27.49 0.09 -1.23
N GLU A 142 28.63 0.27 -1.91
CA GLU A 142 29.89 -0.32 -1.49
C GLU A 142 30.39 0.37 -0.22
N ALA A 143 30.14 -0.29 0.91
CA ALA A 143 30.77 0.03 2.18
C ALA A 143 32.29 0.20 1.98
N GLN A 144 32.77 1.43 2.14
CA GLN A 144 34.21 1.68 2.22
C GLN A 144 34.69 1.04 3.53
N PRO A 145 35.66 0.10 3.48
CA PRO A 145 36.18 -0.51 4.69
C PRO A 145 36.93 0.54 5.53
N LEU A 146 36.81 0.42 6.85
CA LEU A 146 37.53 1.22 7.85
C LEU A 146 39.05 1.10 7.71
#